data_AF-A0A2E9KYK9-F1
#
_entry.id   AF-A0A2E9KYK9-F1
#
_cell.length_a   1.000
_cell.length_b   1.000
_cell.length_c   1.000
_cell.angle_alpha   90.00
_cell.angle_beta   90.00
_cell.angle_gamma   90.00
#
_symmetry.space_group_name_H-M   'P 1'
#
loop_
_entity.id
_entity.type
_entity.pdbx_description
1 polymer ?
#
loop_
_entity_poly.entity_id
_entity_poly.type
_entity_poly.pdbx_seq_one_letter_code
_entity_poly.pdbx_strand_id
1 'polypeptide(L)'
;MSVSENGRFKIEKIYFRVDCGLCISPNLVRSQIEGGIIMGISLALNEKLSIKEGRVVQTNYDQYKITRMKHTPEIEIEIVENDLPLQELENPQSSL
;
A
#
# COMPACT_ATOMS: atom_id res chain seq x y z
N MET A 1 -1.29 15.04 -6.53
CA MET A 1 -0.01 15.32 -5.85
C MET A 1 0.37 16.78 -6.05
N SER A 2 1.09 17.37 -5.10
CA SER A 2 1.52 18.78 -5.14
C SER A 2 3.00 18.91 -4.74
N VAL A 3 3.64 19.97 -5.22
CA VAL A 3 5.01 20.36 -4.83
C VAL A 3 4.97 21.85 -4.48
N SER A 4 5.42 22.21 -3.28
CA SER A 4 5.50 23.62 -2.86
C SER A 4 6.76 24.30 -3.41
N GLU A 5 6.78 25.63 -3.37
CA GLU A 5 7.90 26.45 -3.88
C GLU A 5 9.26 26.11 -3.24
N ASN A 6 9.27 25.62 -1.99
CA ASN A 6 10.47 25.12 -1.31
C ASN A 6 10.83 23.66 -1.64
N GLY A 7 10.20 23.07 -2.67
CA GLY A 7 10.49 21.72 -3.14
C GLY A 7 9.89 20.59 -2.30
N ARG A 8 9.01 20.88 -1.33
CA ARG A 8 8.37 19.80 -0.55
C ARG A 8 7.27 19.13 -1.37
N PHE A 9 7.39 17.81 -1.47
CA PHE A 9 6.42 16.95 -2.13
C PHE A 9 5.31 16.52 -1.17
N LYS A 10 4.06 16.49 -1.65
CA LYS A 10 2.91 15.96 -0.90
C LYS A 10 2.01 15.13 -1.81
N ILE A 11 1.65 13.94 -1.31
CA ILE A 11 0.59 13.13 -1.88
C ILE A 11 -0.71 13.58 -1.23
N GLU A 12 -1.66 14.04 -2.04
CA GLU A 12 -2.96 14.53 -1.55
C GLU A 12 -3.97 13.40 -1.48
N LYS A 13 -4.08 12.62 -2.56
CA LYS A 13 -5.06 11.55 -2.71
C LYS A 13 -4.52 10.42 -3.57
N ILE A 14 -4.94 9.20 -3.25
CA ILE A 14 -4.66 7.98 -3.99
C ILE A 14 -6.00 7.32 -4.33
N TYR A 15 -6.15 6.96 -5.59
CA TYR A 15 -7.21 6.08 -6.07
C TYR A 15 -6.59 4.75 -6.44
N PHE A 16 -7.09 3.67 -5.87
CA PHE A 16 -6.57 2.33 -6.09
C PHE A 16 -7.70 1.38 -6.47
N ARG A 17 -7.57 0.75 -7.64
CA ARG A 17 -8.51 -0.27 -8.12
C ARG A 17 -7.80 -1.60 -8.18
N VAL A 18 -8.42 -2.64 -7.62
CA VAL A 18 -7.82 -3.97 -7.53
C VAL A 18 -8.81 -5.05 -7.93
N ASP A 19 -8.34 -6.01 -8.71
CA ASP A 19 -9.02 -7.28 -8.89
C ASP A 19 -8.35 -8.30 -7.96
N CYS A 20 -9.10 -8.80 -6.98
CA CYS A 20 -8.64 -9.84 -6.06
C CYS A 20 -9.34 -11.20 -6.31
N GLY A 21 -10.00 -11.35 -7.45
CA GLY A 21 -10.86 -12.49 -7.74
C GLY A 21 -11.99 -12.58 -6.72
N LEU A 22 -12.10 -13.72 -6.05
CA LEU A 22 -13.07 -13.89 -4.97
C LEU A 22 -12.65 -13.15 -3.70
N CYS A 23 -13.34 -12.04 -3.43
CA CYS A 23 -13.12 -11.26 -2.21
C CYS A 23 -13.96 -11.77 -1.03
N ILE A 24 -13.41 -12.68 -0.23
CA ILE A 24 -14.09 -13.22 0.97
C ILE A 24 -14.38 -12.12 2.01
N SER A 25 -13.42 -11.20 2.21
CA SER A 25 -13.54 -10.12 3.19
C SER A 25 -13.05 -8.79 2.60
N PRO A 26 -13.96 -7.99 2.01
CA PRO A 26 -13.62 -6.69 1.43
C PRO A 26 -12.94 -5.74 2.40
N ASN A 27 -13.32 -5.78 3.69
CA ASN A 27 -12.72 -4.92 4.70
C ASN A 27 -11.25 -5.29 4.97
N LEU A 28 -10.92 -6.59 5.07
CA LEU A 28 -9.54 -7.02 5.27
C LEU A 28 -8.68 -6.68 4.05
N VAL A 29 -9.21 -6.87 2.84
CA VAL A 29 -8.53 -6.49 1.59
C VAL A 29 -8.26 -4.99 1.57
N ARG A 30 -9.25 -4.15 1.88
CA ARG A 30 -9.07 -2.69 1.98
C ARG A 30 -7.97 -2.34 2.98
N SER A 31 -8.02 -2.88 4.20
CA SER A 31 -7.03 -2.60 5.24
C SER A 31 -5.61 -3.02 4.85
N GLN A 32 -5.43 -4.16 4.16
CA GLN A 32 -4.12 -4.59 3.66
C GLN A 32 -3.59 -3.65 2.56
N ILE A 33 -4.47 -3.21 1.66
CA ILE A 33 -4.11 -2.25 0.60
C ILE A 33 -3.74 -0.90 1.21
N GLU A 34 -4.51 -0.38 2.15
CA GLU A 34 -4.17 0.86 2.87
C GLU A 34 -2.80 0.74 3.55
N GLY A 35 -2.55 -0.36 4.27
CA GLY A 35 -1.25 -0.64 4.89
C GLY A 35 -0.11 -0.67 3.88
N GLY A 36 -0.30 -1.40 2.77
CA GLY A 36 0.68 -1.51 1.69
C GLY A 36 0.98 -0.17 1.02
N ILE A 37 -0.04 0.65 0.78
CA ILE A 37 0.12 2.02 0.25
C ILE A 37 0.96 2.86 1.21
N ILE A 38 0.63 2.86 2.52
CA ILE A 38 1.38 3.65 3.51
C ILE A 38 2.83 3.18 3.64
N MET A 39 3.07 1.87 3.62
CA MET A 39 4.42 1.31 3.61
C MET A 39 5.19 1.71 2.34
N GLY A 40 4.56 1.64 1.17
CA GLY A 40 5.16 2.06 -0.10
C GLY A 40 5.55 3.54 -0.11
N ILE A 41 4.67 4.41 0.40
CA ILE A 41 4.96 5.85 0.56
C ILE A 41 6.13 6.06 1.53
N SER A 42 6.15 5.32 2.64
CA SER A 42 7.22 5.38 3.64
C SER A 42 8.57 5.02 3.04
N LEU A 43 8.61 3.89 2.32
CA LEU A 43 9.81 3.42 1.63
C LEU A 43 10.30 4.43 0.58
N ALA A 44 9.39 4.99 -0.22
CA ALA A 44 9.74 5.88 -1.31
C ALA A 44 10.24 7.27 -0.85
N LEU A 45 9.70 7.80 0.25
CA LEU A 45 9.91 9.21 0.62
C LEU A 45 10.72 9.42 1.90
N ASN A 46 10.68 8.48 2.85
CA ASN A 46 11.18 8.72 4.21
C ASN A 46 12.29 7.75 4.62
N GLU A 47 12.18 6.49 4.22
CA GLU A 47 13.06 5.44 4.71
C GLU A 47 14.43 5.47 4.05
N LYS A 48 15.47 5.46 4.90
CA LYS A 48 16.86 5.40 4.46
C LYS A 48 17.66 4.59 5.46
N LEU A 49 18.18 3.46 5.00
CA LEU A 49 19.11 2.63 5.75
C LEU A 49 20.54 2.91 5.29
N SER A 50 21.48 2.99 6.23
CA SER A 50 22.91 3.13 5.92
C SER A 50 23.69 2.03 6.61
N ILE A 51 24.66 1.47 5.89
CA ILE A 51 25.58 0.45 6.41
C ILE A 51 26.96 1.07 6.52
N LYS A 52 27.59 0.95 7.70
CA LYS A 52 28.97 1.35 7.95
C LYS A 52 29.70 0.22 8.64
N GLU A 53 30.88 -0.16 8.15
CA GLU A 53 31.70 -1.24 8.73
C GLU A 53 30.91 -2.55 8.94
N GLY A 54 30.05 -2.88 7.97
CA GLY A 54 29.22 -4.09 8.00
C GLY A 54 28.04 -4.05 8.98
N ARG A 55 27.71 -2.89 9.56
CA ARG A 55 26.61 -2.74 10.53
C ARG A 55 25.64 -1.63 10.11
N VAL A 56 24.37 -1.84 10.44
CA VAL A 56 23.33 -0.82 10.28
C VAL A 56 23.62 0.34 11.23
N VAL A 57 23.55 1.57 10.71
CA VAL A 57 23.82 2.79 11.49
C VAL A 57 22.59 3.23 12.29
N GLN A 58 21.40 3.15 11.69
CA GLN A 58 20.16 3.58 12.34
C GLN A 58 19.71 2.55 13.38
N THR A 59 19.54 2.97 14.63
CA THR A 59 19.13 2.07 15.73
C THR A 59 17.68 2.22 16.15
N ASN A 60 16.99 3.27 15.69
CA ASN A 60 15.61 3.58 16.06
C ASN A 60 14.90 4.49 15.01
N TYR A 61 13.59 4.68 15.13
CA TYR A 61 12.71 5.36 14.17
C TYR A 61 12.79 6.89 14.15
N ASP A 62 13.52 7.49 15.08
CA ASP A 62 13.93 8.90 15.00
C ASP A 62 14.99 9.10 13.90
N GLN A 63 15.82 8.08 13.67
CA GLN A 63 16.85 8.05 12.62
C GLN A 63 16.37 7.36 11.34
N TYR A 64 15.71 6.20 11.48
CA TYR A 64 15.03 5.52 10.37
C TYR A 64 13.60 6.03 10.24
N LYS A 65 13.41 7.06 9.42
CA LYS A 65 12.12 7.75 9.35
C LYS A 65 11.10 6.93 8.60
N ILE A 66 10.05 6.50 9.30
CA ILE A 66 8.83 5.99 8.69
C ILE A 66 7.78 7.09 8.52
N THR A 67 6.85 6.87 7.59
CA THR A 67 5.68 7.74 7.40
C THR A 67 4.88 7.89 8.70
N ARG A 68 4.39 9.10 8.96
CA ARG A 68 3.54 9.45 10.11
C ARG A 68 2.15 9.85 9.63
N MET A 69 1.16 9.78 10.52
CA MET A 69 -0.25 10.08 10.21
C MET A 69 -0.48 11.42 9.49
N LYS A 70 0.31 12.47 9.79
CA LYS A 70 0.21 13.77 9.11
C LYS A 70 0.58 13.76 7.62
N HIS A 71 1.17 12.66 7.15
CA HIS A 71 1.58 12.43 5.78
C HIS A 71 0.74 11.34 5.09
N THR A 72 -0.29 10.83 5.77
CA THR A 72 -1.28 9.93 5.18
C THR A 72 -2.13 10.70 4.18
N PRO A 73 -2.18 10.30 2.90
CA PRO A 73 -3.08 10.89 1.92
C PRO A 73 -4.52 10.39 2.14
N GLU A 74 -5.47 11.03 1.49
CA GLU A 74 -6.80 10.43 1.30
C GLU A 74 -6.66 9.20 0.39
N ILE A 75 -7.27 8.07 0.76
CA ILE A 75 -7.17 6.81 0.00
C ILE A 75 -8.58 6.33 -0.34
N GLU A 76 -8.85 6.18 -1.63
CA GLU A 76 -10.05 5.54 -2.13
C GLU A 76 -9.71 4.21 -2.79
N ILE A 77 -10.36 3.15 -2.33
CA ILE A 77 -10.15 1.79 -2.83
C ILE A 77 -11.44 1.27 -3.45
N GLU A 78 -11.33 0.83 -4.70
CA GLU A 78 -12.35 0.08 -5.43
C GLU A 78 -11.87 -1.36 -5.62
N ILE A 79 -12.64 -2.31 -5.10
CA ILE A 79 -12.43 -3.73 -5.38
C ILE A 79 -13.33 -4.08 -6.54
N VAL A 80 -12.74 -4.62 -7.62
CA VAL A 80 -13.49 -5.07 -8.79
C VAL A 80 -14.36 -6.25 -8.38
N GLU A 81 -15.66 -6.13 -8.63
CA GLU A 81 -16.61 -7.23 -8.44
C GLU A 81 -16.35 -8.31 -9.49
N ASN A 82 -16.20 -9.55 -9.03
CA ASN A 82 -16.02 -10.71 -9.87
C ASN A 82 -17.17 -11.68 -9.60
N ASP A 83 -17.98 -11.93 -10.63
CA ASP A 83 -19.20 -12.74 -10.54
C ASP A 83 -18.94 -14.26 -10.62
N LEU A 84 -17.67 -14.69 -10.48
CA LEU A 84 -17.31 -16.09 -10.62
C LEU A 84 -17.93 -16.93 -9.50
N PRO A 85 -18.77 -17.94 -9.83
CA PRO A 85 -19.35 -18.83 -8.84
C PRO A 85 -18.23 -19.56 -8.08
N LEU A 86 -18.36 -19.67 -6.75
CA LEU A 86 -17.42 -20.40 -5.89
C LEU A 86 -17.11 -21.81 -6.43
N GLN A 87 -18.12 -22.47 -7.02
CA GLN A 87 -18.02 -23.80 -7.61
C GLN A 87 -17.00 -23.90 -8.77
N GLU A 88 -16.87 -22.84 -9.57
CA GLU A 88 -15.99 -22.81 -10.75
C GLU A 88 -14.53 -22.54 -10.35
N LEU A 89 -14.31 -21.89 -9.20
CA LEU A 89 -12.99 -21.70 -8.62
C LEU A 89 -12.43 -22.98 -8.00
N GLU A 90 -13.30 -23.82 -7.43
CA GLU A 90 -12.92 -25.14 -6.93
C GLU A 90 -12.64 -26.14 -8.05
N ASN A 91 -13.28 -25.98 -9.22
CA ASN A 91 -13.16 -26.92 -10.34
C ASN A 91 -13.13 -26.21 -11.70
N PRO A 92 -11.97 -25.67 -12.13
CA PRO A 92 -11.84 -24.84 -13.35
C PRO A 92 -12.02 -25.61 -14.68
N GLN A 93 -12.52 -26.84 -14.64
CA GLN A 93 -12.80 -27.69 -15.81
C GLN A 93 -14.29 -28.01 -15.97
N SER A 94 -15.18 -27.58 -15.06
CA SER A 94 -16.60 -27.98 -15.10
C SER A 94 -17.46 -27.21 -16.11
N SER A 95 -16.91 -26.21 -16.78
CA SER A 95 -17.58 -25.36 -17.77
C SER A 95 -17.16 -25.63 -19.23
N LEU A 96 -16.45 -26.75 -19.48
CA LEU A 96 -16.13 -27.27 -20.82
C LEU A 96 -16.93 -28.54 -21.14
#